data_AF-A0A328XDL6-F1
#
_entry.id   AF-A0A328XDL6-F1
#
_cell.length_a   1.000
_cell.length_b   1.000
_cell.length_c   1.000
_cell.angle_alpha   90.00
_cell.angle_beta   90.00
_cell.angle_gamma   90.00
#
_symmetry.space_group_name_H-M   'P 1'
#
loop_
_entity.id
_entity.type
_entity.pdbx_description
1 polymer ?
#
loop_
_entity_poly.entity_id
_entity_poly.type
_entity_poly.pdbx_seq_one_letter_code
_entity_poly.pdbx_strand_id
1 'polypeptide(L)'
;MARRFVQGHTIDQISEILQVRRDAVSRWLKQWETSGLDGLIDKPRSGRTPILDEHDHQRLQEMVAEQPYQIRSLQARFQEETGKTLSTVTLRRALKKKSDYAYESAILRNRYGIGGVLAATVRKRGIMALRS
;
A
#
# COMPACT_ATOMS: atom_id res chain seq x y z
N MET A 1 7.54 17.21 -27.43
CA MET A 1 8.04 16.14 -28.34
C MET A 1 6.91 15.37 -29.04
N ALA A 2 5.83 14.95 -28.37
CA ALA A 2 4.80 14.08 -28.97
C ALA A 2 4.00 14.68 -30.16
N ARG A 3 3.66 15.97 -30.13
CA ARG A 3 2.85 16.62 -31.19
C ARG A 3 3.55 16.67 -32.56
N ARG A 4 4.89 16.64 -32.59
CA ARG A 4 5.69 16.71 -33.82
C ARG A 4 5.77 15.37 -34.56
N PHE A 5 5.65 14.25 -33.84
CA PHE A 5 5.67 12.90 -34.43
C PHE A 5 4.39 12.57 -35.21
N VAL A 6 3.23 13.07 -34.77
CA VAL A 6 1.93 12.79 -35.41
C VAL A 6 1.73 13.60 -36.70
N GLN A 7 2.42 14.73 -36.87
CA GLN A 7 2.26 15.59 -38.05
C GLN A 7 2.87 15.02 -39.33
N GLY A 8 3.61 13.90 -39.26
CA GLY A 8 4.21 13.26 -40.43
C GLY A 8 4.07 11.73 -40.48
N HIS A 9 3.46 11.10 -39.48
CA HIS A 9 3.34 9.65 -39.41
C HIS A 9 1.90 9.20 -39.20
N THR A 10 1.47 8.20 -39.96
CA THR A 10 0.18 7.54 -39.75
C THR A 10 0.23 6.66 -38.50
N ILE A 11 -0.93 6.32 -37.94
CA ILE A 11 -1.03 5.39 -36.80
C ILE A 11 -0.37 4.04 -37.14
N ASP A 12 -0.45 3.62 -38.39
CA ASP A 12 0.15 2.36 -38.88
C ASP A 12 1.68 2.42 -38.87
N GLN A 13 2.26 3.54 -39.31
CA GLN A 13 3.71 3.74 -39.24
C GLN A 13 4.22 3.79 -37.80
N ILE A 14 3.45 4.41 -36.89
CA ILE A 14 3.79 4.46 -35.46
C ILE A 14 3.68 3.06 -34.84
N SER A 15 2.66 2.29 -35.22
CA SER A 15 2.47 0.90 -34.80
C SER A 15 3.66 0.02 -35.20
N GLU A 16 4.17 0.20 -36.42
CA GLU A 16 5.31 -0.53 -36.96
C GLU A 16 6.64 -0.12 -36.30
N ILE A 17 6.87 1.19 -36.10
CA ILE A 17 8.09 1.70 -35.43
C ILE A 17 8.14 1.24 -33.96
N LEU A 18 7.02 1.31 -33.25
CA LEU A 18 6.95 0.98 -31.82
C LEU A 18 6.63 -0.50 -31.55
N GLN A 19 6.36 -1.30 -32.59
CA GLN A 19 5.99 -2.72 -32.49
C GLN A 19 4.82 -2.97 -31.51
N VAL A 20 3.87 -2.04 -31.47
CA VAL A 20 2.65 -2.14 -30.65
C VAL A 20 1.42 -2.21 -31.54
N ARG A 21 0.31 -2.73 -31.03
CA ARG A 21 -0.96 -2.76 -31.78
C ARG A 21 -1.46 -1.35 -32.08
N ARG A 22 -2.02 -1.16 -33.28
CA ARG A 22 -2.71 0.07 -33.73
C ARG A 22 -3.68 0.63 -32.68
N ASP A 23 -4.44 -0.25 -32.02
CA ASP A 23 -5.42 0.14 -30.99
C ASP A 23 -4.77 0.83 -29.78
N ALA A 24 -3.55 0.44 -29.42
CA ALA A 24 -2.81 1.06 -28.33
C ALA A 24 -2.36 2.48 -28.70
N VAL A 25 -1.84 2.65 -29.92
CA VAL A 25 -1.46 3.96 -30.45
C VAL A 25 -2.66 4.89 -30.52
N SER A 26 -3.80 4.41 -31.03
CA SER A 26 -5.05 5.20 -31.08
C SER A 26 -5.52 5.61 -29.69
N ARG A 27 -5.47 4.70 -28.70
CA ARG A 27 -5.83 5.03 -27.31
C ARG A 27 -4.90 6.08 -26.71
N TRP A 28 -3.59 5.95 -26.88
CA TRP A 28 -2.62 6.93 -26.37
C TRP A 28 -2.83 8.30 -27.01
N LEU A 29 -3.09 8.37 -28.32
CA LEU A 29 -3.32 9.63 -29.01
C LEU A 29 -4.58 10.33 -28.49
N LYS A 30 -5.71 9.61 -28.39
CA LYS A 30 -6.96 10.15 -27.83
C LYS A 30 -6.78 10.65 -26.40
N GLN A 31 -6.05 9.87 -25.59
CA GLN A 31 -5.83 10.19 -24.19
C GLN A 31 -4.90 11.40 -24.02
N TRP A 32 -3.92 11.54 -24.91
CA TRP A 32 -3.06 12.71 -25.01
C TRP A 32 -3.81 13.96 -25.49
N GLU A 33 -4.71 13.85 -26.47
CA GLU A 33 -5.54 14.97 -26.93
C GLU A 33 -6.48 15.47 -25.83
N THR A 34 -6.98 14.56 -25.00
CA THR A 34 -7.93 14.88 -23.93
C THR A 34 -7.25 15.47 -22.69
N SER A 35 -6.09 14.93 -22.29
CA SER A 35 -5.50 15.22 -20.98
C SER A 35 -3.98 15.44 -21.01
N GLY A 36 -3.39 15.58 -22.20
CA GLY A 36 -1.95 15.76 -22.36
C GLY A 36 -1.13 14.66 -21.70
N LEU A 37 -0.07 15.05 -21.00
CA LEU A 37 0.82 14.11 -20.31
C LEU A 37 0.11 13.32 -19.21
N ASP A 38 -0.80 13.95 -18.47
CA ASP A 38 -1.55 13.31 -17.38
C ASP A 38 -2.39 12.13 -17.87
N GLY A 39 -2.84 12.18 -19.12
CA GLY A 39 -3.54 11.09 -19.76
C GLY A 39 -2.68 9.83 -19.97
N LEU A 40 -1.36 9.99 -20.14
CA LEU A 40 -0.45 8.87 -20.38
C LEU A 40 0.12 8.26 -19.10
N ILE A 41 -0.06 8.91 -17.95
CA ILE A 41 0.38 8.39 -16.65
C ILE A 41 -0.48 7.17 -16.29
N ASP A 42 0.17 6.04 -15.94
CA ASP A 42 -0.55 4.85 -15.49
C ASP A 42 -1.32 5.18 -14.21
N LYS A 43 -2.65 5.11 -14.29
CA LYS A 43 -3.48 5.35 -13.12
C LYS A 43 -3.25 4.22 -12.12
N PRO A 44 -3.36 4.51 -10.81
CA PRO A 44 -3.30 3.45 -9.80
C PRO A 44 -4.31 2.36 -10.18
N ARG A 45 -3.82 1.14 -10.40
CA ARG A 45 -4.71 0.01 -10.70
C ARG A 45 -5.66 -0.17 -9.52
N SER A 46 -6.96 -0.11 -9.77
CA SER A 46 -7.96 -0.39 -8.73
C SER A 46 -7.96 -1.89 -8.43
N GLY A 47 -7.03 -2.30 -7.57
CA GLY A 47 -7.09 -3.60 -6.92
C GLY A 47 -8.34 -3.70 -6.03
N ARG A 48 -8.59 -4.89 -5.48
CA ARG A 48 -9.65 -5.08 -4.48
C ARG A 48 -9.46 -4.08 -3.34
N THR A 49 -10.50 -3.30 -3.03
CA THR A 49 -10.50 -2.37 -1.92
C THR A 49 -10.09 -3.10 -0.64
N PRO A 50 -9.07 -2.61 0.09
CA PRO A 50 -8.66 -3.21 1.36
C PRO A 50 -9.83 -3.26 2.35
N ILE A 51 -9.89 -4.33 3.15
CA ILE A 51 -10.90 -4.49 4.22
C ILE A 51 -10.73 -3.41 5.30
N LEU A 52 -9.48 -2.99 5.53
CA LEU A 52 -9.12 -1.99 6.52
C LEU A 52 -8.80 -0.66 5.82
N ASP A 53 -9.43 0.39 6.29
CA ASP A 53 -9.14 1.76 5.90
C ASP A 53 -8.06 2.39 6.82
N GLU A 54 -7.75 3.65 6.58
CA GLU A 54 -6.72 4.37 7.33
C GLU A 54 -7.08 4.56 8.81
N HIS A 55 -8.36 4.79 9.10
CA HIS A 55 -8.87 4.97 10.47
C HIS A 55 -8.79 3.66 11.25
N ASP A 56 -9.17 2.54 10.63
CA ASP A 56 -9.01 1.21 11.21
C ASP A 56 -7.56 0.91 11.58
N HIS A 57 -6.62 1.29 10.71
CA HIS A 57 -5.20 1.11 10.94
C HIS A 57 -4.72 1.89 12.17
N GLN A 58 -5.16 3.14 12.31
CA GLN A 58 -4.82 3.98 13.47
C GLN A 58 -5.43 3.42 14.76
N ARG A 59 -6.72 3.07 14.74
CA ARG A 59 -7.40 2.49 15.91
C ARG A 59 -6.73 1.21 16.37
N LEU A 60 -6.32 0.37 15.42
CA LEU A 60 -5.62 -0.87 15.71
C LEU A 60 -4.26 -0.62 16.40
N GLN A 61 -3.55 0.46 16.05
CA GLN A 61 -2.28 0.83 16.71
C GLN A 61 -2.50 1.31 18.14
N GLU A 62 -3.53 2.13 18.37
CA GLU A 62 -3.92 2.60 19.71
C GLU A 62 -4.26 1.42 20.63
N MET A 63 -5.11 0.48 20.15
CA MET A 63 -5.48 -0.70 20.92
C MET A 63 -4.29 -1.56 21.33
N VAL A 64 -3.28 -1.69 20.46
CA VAL A 64 -2.05 -2.43 20.76
C VAL A 64 -1.18 -1.69 21.77
N ALA A 65 -1.13 -0.36 21.70
CA ALA A 65 -0.37 0.47 22.64
C ALA A 65 -1.00 0.51 24.04
N GLU A 66 -2.32 0.59 24.13
CA GLU A 66 -3.06 0.59 25.40
C GLU A 66 -2.92 -0.74 26.12
N GLN A 67 -3.10 -1.85 25.40
CA GLN A 67 -2.99 -3.18 25.96
C GLN A 67 -2.40 -4.13 24.91
N PRO A 68 -1.16 -4.61 25.09
CA PRO A 68 -0.62 -5.66 24.25
C PRO A 68 -1.40 -6.94 24.58
N TYR A 69 -2.50 -7.21 23.87
CA TYR A 69 -3.29 -8.43 24.03
C TYR A 69 -2.63 -9.62 23.31
N GLN A 70 -3.27 -10.79 23.31
CA GLN A 70 -3.00 -11.84 22.33
C GLN A 70 -3.81 -11.57 21.05
N ILE A 71 -3.34 -12.03 19.89
CA ILE A 71 -3.95 -11.70 18.57
C ILE A 71 -5.43 -12.03 18.45
N ARG A 72 -5.87 -13.10 19.11
CA ARG A 72 -7.27 -13.55 19.06
C ARG A 72 -8.16 -12.62 19.86
N SER A 73 -7.71 -12.20 21.04
CA SER A 73 -8.42 -11.23 21.87
C SER A 73 -8.48 -9.86 21.20
N LEU A 74 -7.39 -9.44 20.55
CA LEU A 74 -7.35 -8.21 19.76
C LEU A 74 -8.32 -8.28 18.58
N GLN A 75 -8.36 -9.41 17.86
CA GLN A 75 -9.30 -9.63 16.75
C GLN A 75 -10.75 -9.53 17.22
N ALA A 76 -11.10 -10.22 18.32
CA ALA A 76 -12.47 -10.23 18.85
C ALA A 76 -12.92 -8.82 19.22
N ARG A 77 -12.10 -8.08 19.99
CA ARG A 77 -12.41 -6.69 20.34
C ARG A 77 -12.48 -5.76 19.13
N PHE A 78 -11.56 -5.91 18.20
CA PHE A 78 -11.57 -5.09 16.98
C PHE A 78 -12.84 -5.33 16.16
N GLN A 79 -13.30 -6.59 16.10
CA GLN A 79 -14.56 -6.94 15.46
C GLN A 79 -15.78 -6.37 16.21
N GLU A 80 -15.76 -6.39 17.55
CA GLU A 80 -16.81 -5.76 18.37
C GLU A 80 -16.88 -4.24 18.16
N GLU A 81 -15.74 -3.55 18.07
CA GLU A 81 -15.68 -2.10 17.89
C GLU A 81 -16.03 -1.64 16.45
N THR A 82 -15.53 -2.36 15.44
CA THR A 82 -15.63 -1.90 14.03
C THR A 82 -16.69 -2.65 13.22
N GLY A 83 -17.23 -3.76 13.72
CA GLY A 83 -18.11 -4.67 12.98
C GLY A 83 -17.42 -5.43 11.84
N LYS A 84 -16.14 -5.17 11.57
CA LYS A 84 -15.41 -5.78 10.45
C LYS A 84 -14.90 -7.16 10.85
N THR A 85 -15.24 -8.17 10.06
CA THR A 85 -14.73 -9.53 10.25
C THR A 85 -13.44 -9.74 9.45
N LEU A 86 -12.33 -9.97 10.15
CA LEU A 86 -11.02 -10.18 9.53
C LEU A 86 -10.26 -11.31 10.22
N SER A 87 -9.44 -12.03 9.45
CA SER A 87 -8.59 -13.10 9.98
C SER A 87 -7.45 -12.54 10.84
N THR A 88 -6.95 -13.36 11.77
CA THR A 88 -5.72 -13.04 12.52
C THR A 88 -4.53 -12.73 11.61
N VAL A 89 -4.46 -13.33 10.41
CA VAL A 89 -3.41 -13.07 9.41
C VAL A 89 -3.54 -11.67 8.81
N THR A 90 -4.77 -11.25 8.49
CA THR A 90 -5.06 -9.89 8.03
C THR A 90 -4.67 -8.87 9.09
N LEU A 91 -5.00 -9.13 10.35
CA LEU A 91 -4.65 -8.27 11.48
C LEU A 91 -3.13 -8.15 11.66
N ARG A 92 -2.40 -9.27 11.60
CA ARG A 92 -0.92 -9.26 11.61
C ARG A 92 -0.32 -8.46 10.45
N ARG A 93 -0.86 -8.63 9.24
CA ARG A 93 -0.41 -7.88 8.05
C ARG A 93 -0.69 -6.38 8.21
N ALA A 94 -1.83 -6.02 8.79
CA ALA A 94 -2.21 -4.64 9.05
C ALA A 94 -1.26 -3.95 10.03
N LEU A 95 -0.93 -4.64 11.12
CA LEU A 95 0.07 -4.19 12.09
C LEU A 95 1.46 -4.01 11.46
N LYS A 96 1.86 -4.92 10.55
CA LYS A 96 3.14 -4.82 9.83
C LYS A 96 3.20 -3.67 8.82
N LYS A 97 2.08 -3.34 8.16
CA LYS A 97 2.01 -2.37 7.05
C LYS A 97 2.35 -0.93 7.47
N LYS A 98 2.03 -0.57 8.71
CA LYS A 98 2.16 0.79 9.26
C LYS A 98 3.35 0.96 10.21
N SER A 99 4.07 -0.13 10.55
CA SER A 99 5.18 -0.09 11.50
C SER A 99 6.50 0.13 10.77
N ASP A 100 7.17 1.26 11.02
CA ASP A 100 8.57 1.50 10.61
C ASP A 100 9.57 1.02 11.69
N TYR A 101 9.17 0.09 12.55
CA TYR A 101 9.74 0.02 13.90
C TYR A 101 10.39 -1.31 14.29
N ALA A 102 11.68 -1.21 14.60
CA ALA A 102 12.46 -2.19 15.34
C ALA A 102 11.96 -2.43 16.78
N TYR A 103 11.07 -1.60 17.34
CA TYR A 103 10.64 -1.66 18.76
C TYR A 103 9.56 -2.71 19.07
N GLU A 104 8.64 -3.00 18.14
CA GLU A 104 7.60 -4.04 18.30
C GLU A 104 8.14 -5.46 18.10
N SER A 105 9.38 -5.57 17.63
CA SER A 105 9.94 -6.82 17.14
C SER A 105 10.14 -7.87 18.24
N ALA A 106 10.29 -7.49 19.52
CA ALA A 106 10.35 -8.47 20.61
C ALA A 106 8.94 -8.97 21.00
N ILE A 107 7.95 -8.08 21.11
CA ILE A 107 6.57 -8.42 21.49
C ILE A 107 5.87 -9.18 20.37
N LEU A 108 5.98 -8.72 19.11
CA LEU A 108 5.42 -9.40 17.93
C LEU A 108 6.15 -10.72 17.61
N ARG A 109 7.45 -10.86 17.87
CA ARG A 109 8.15 -12.15 17.73
C ARG A 109 7.75 -13.15 18.82
N ASN A 110 7.81 -12.77 20.11
CA ASN A 110 7.52 -13.69 21.22
C ASN A 110 6.03 -14.01 21.38
N ARG A 111 5.12 -13.06 21.13
CA ARG A 111 3.68 -13.22 21.42
C ARG A 111 2.84 -13.60 20.21
N TYR A 112 3.29 -13.25 19.00
CA TYR A 112 2.48 -13.39 17.79
C TYR A 112 3.09 -14.32 16.73
N GLY A 113 4.31 -14.83 16.96
CA GLY A 113 5.03 -15.75 16.07
C GLY A 113 5.44 -15.13 14.74
N ILE A 114 5.59 -13.79 14.69
CA ILE A 114 5.84 -13.04 13.46
C ILE A 114 7.36 -12.84 13.32
N GLY A 115 8.10 -13.89 12.99
CA GLY A 115 9.56 -13.78 12.84
C GLY A 115 10.19 -14.95 12.11
N GLY A 116 10.49 -14.75 10.82
CA GLY A 116 11.55 -15.46 10.11
C GLY A 116 12.86 -14.66 10.22
N VAL A 117 13.97 -15.38 10.27
CA VAL A 117 15.35 -14.90 10.49
C VAL A 117 15.67 -13.62 9.70
N LEU A 118 16.13 -12.57 10.39
CA LEU A 118 17.33 -11.78 10.03
C LEU A 118 17.60 -10.70 11.09
N ALA A 119 18.80 -10.77 11.64
CA ALA A 119 19.46 -9.71 12.38
C ALA A 119 20.05 -8.71 11.39
N ALA A 120 19.79 -7.41 11.57
CA ALA A 120 20.68 -6.32 11.16
C ALA A 120 20.15 -4.97 11.70
N THR A 121 20.83 -4.47 12.73
CA THR A 121 21.24 -3.07 12.93
C THR A 121 20.37 -1.96 12.33
N VAL A 122 19.55 -1.27 13.15
CA VAL A 122 19.24 0.15 12.93
C VAL A 122 19.22 0.91 14.26
N ARG A 123 19.94 2.03 14.23
CA ARG A 123 20.41 2.90 15.31
C ARG A 123 19.26 3.75 15.87
N LYS A 124 19.20 3.90 17.21
CA LYS A 124 18.25 4.78 17.93
C LYS A 124 18.25 6.20 17.33
N ARG A 125 17.09 6.69 16.89
CA ARG A 125 16.79 8.13 16.88
C ARG A 125 15.59 8.34 17.79
N GLY A 126 15.78 9.20 18.78
CA GLY A 126 14.89 9.37 19.92
C GLY A 126 13.54 9.97 19.56
N ILE A 127 12.59 9.79 20.48
CA ILE A 127 11.86 10.84 21.20
C ILE A 127 11.28 10.15 22.43
N MET A 128 11.84 10.51 23.59
CA MET A 128 11.27 10.23 24.91
C MET A 128 10.73 11.59 25.38
N ALA A 129 9.42 11.74 25.38
CA ALA A 129 8.67 12.84 25.98
C ALA A 129 7.21 12.36 25.99
N LEU A 130 6.42 12.36 27.05
CA LEU A 130 6.50 12.87 28.41
C LEU A 130 5.37 12.14 29.13
N ARG A 131 5.56 11.75 30.40
CA ARG A 131 4.52 11.78 31.43
C ARG A 131 5.17 11.53 32.79
N SER A 132 5.40 12.65 33.49
CA SER A 132 5.59 12.70 34.93
C SER A 132 4.24 12.58 35.64
#